data_AF-A0A6P4E441-F1
#
_entry.id   AF-A0A6P4E441-F1
#
_cell.length_a   1.000
_cell.length_b   1.000
_cell.length_c   1.000
_cell.angle_alpha   90.00
_cell.angle_beta   90.00
_cell.angle_gamma   90.00
#
_symmetry.space_group_name_H-M   'P 1'
#
loop_
_entity.id
_entity.type
_entity.pdbx_description
1 polymer ?
#
loop_
_entity_poly.entity_id
_entity_poly.type
_entity_poly.pdbx_seq_one_letter_code
_entity_poly.pdbx_strand_id
1 'polypeptide(L)'
;LQLLKFRAKVNKKYEKQGARVSVNDFIIKAVAIASLRVPEANSAWMDTVIRQYDDVDVSVAVSTDKGLITPIVFNADRKGVLEISKDVKALAAKARDNKLQPHEFQGGTISVSNLGMFGVNQFAAVINSPQSCILA
;
A
#
# COMPACT_ATOMS: atom_id res chain seq x y z
N LEU A 1 -2.45 10.06 18.33
CA LEU A 1 -1.39 9.76 19.34
C LEU A 1 -1.21 8.26 19.65
N GLN A 2 -2.27 7.43 19.70
CA GLN A 2 -2.16 6.00 20.04
C GLN A 2 -1.33 5.18 19.03
N LEU A 3 -1.58 5.36 17.72
CA LEU A 3 -0.80 4.67 16.68
C LEU A 3 0.70 4.95 16.76
N LEU A 4 1.09 6.21 17.02
CA LEU A 4 2.50 6.58 17.13
C LEU A 4 3.18 5.92 18.33
N LYS A 5 2.49 5.83 19.48
CA LYS A 5 2.98 5.11 20.66
C LYS A 5 3.13 3.62 20.36
N PHE A 6 2.15 3.01 19.69
CA PHE A 6 2.22 1.61 19.29
C PHE A 6 3.36 1.34 18.32
N ARG A 7 3.52 2.17 17.28
CA ARG A 7 4.65 2.12 16.33
C ARG A 7 5.99 2.19 17.05
N ALA A 8 6.14 3.10 18.01
CA ALA A 8 7.37 3.22 18.80
C ALA A 8 7.68 1.94 19.58
N LYS A 9 6.65 1.32 20.20
CA LYS A 9 6.79 0.03 20.90
C LYS A 9 7.19 -1.11 19.96
N VAL A 10 6.56 -1.19 18.78
CA VAL A 10 6.91 -2.19 17.75
C VAL A 10 8.35 -1.99 17.28
N ASN A 11 8.75 -0.77 16.94
CA ASN A 11 10.11 -0.48 16.50
C ASN A 11 11.16 -0.81 17.57
N LYS A 12 10.91 -0.46 18.85
CA LYS A 12 11.81 -0.82 19.96
C LYS A 12 11.95 -2.34 20.12
N LYS A 13 10.86 -3.10 19.92
CA LYS A 13 10.87 -4.57 20.03
C LYS A 13 11.77 -5.23 18.98
N TYR A 14 11.78 -4.70 17.74
CA TYR A 14 12.49 -5.30 16.62
C TYR A 14 13.78 -4.56 16.21
N GLU A 15 14.22 -3.58 17.01
CA GLU A 15 15.41 -2.77 16.76
C GLU A 15 16.67 -3.62 16.57
N LYS A 16 16.88 -4.64 17.43
CA LYS A 16 18.02 -5.57 17.34
C LYS A 16 18.04 -6.41 16.07
N GLN A 17 16.90 -6.53 15.38
CA GLN A 17 16.76 -7.27 14.12
C GLN A 17 16.86 -6.35 12.90
N GLY A 18 17.16 -5.06 13.10
CA GLY A 18 17.21 -4.06 12.02
C GLY A 18 15.86 -3.76 11.36
N ALA A 19 14.75 -4.30 11.90
CA ALA A 19 13.43 -4.11 11.32
C ALA A 19 12.75 -2.87 11.92
N ARG A 20 12.23 -2.01 11.05
CA ARG A 20 11.57 -0.74 11.42
C ARG A 20 10.33 -0.51 10.59
N VAL A 21 9.18 -0.32 11.22
CA VAL A 21 7.91 -0.02 10.57
C VAL A 21 7.62 1.48 10.51
N SER A 22 7.05 1.90 9.39
CA SER A 22 6.53 3.23 9.13
C SER A 22 5.07 3.36 9.58
N VAL A 23 4.49 4.56 9.54
CA VAL A 23 3.03 4.72 9.71
C VAL A 23 2.29 4.14 8.50
N ASN A 24 2.86 4.27 7.30
CA ASN A 24 2.30 3.77 6.05
C ASN A 24 2.06 2.26 6.08
N ASP A 25 2.95 1.50 6.73
CA ASP A 25 2.83 0.04 6.83
C ASP A 25 1.57 -0.38 7.61
N PHE A 26 1.18 0.41 8.63
CA PHE A 26 -0.07 0.20 9.35
C PHE A 26 -1.29 0.62 8.53
N ILE A 27 -1.18 1.70 7.73
CA ILE A 27 -2.24 2.15 6.84
C ILE A 27 -2.53 1.07 5.80
N ILE A 28 -1.49 0.54 5.14
CA ILE A 28 -1.62 -0.57 4.18
C ILE A 28 -2.30 -1.77 4.83
N LYS A 29 -1.87 -2.16 6.04
CA LYS A 29 -2.51 -3.28 6.74
C LYS A 29 -3.97 -2.99 7.07
N ALA A 30 -4.28 -1.79 7.54
CA ALA A 30 -5.64 -1.39 7.89
C ALA A 30 -6.56 -1.37 6.67
N VAL A 31 -6.09 -0.81 5.54
CA VAL A 31 -6.79 -0.83 4.25
C VAL A 31 -7.06 -2.26 3.83
N ALA A 32 -6.05 -3.13 3.86
CA ALA A 32 -6.23 -4.52 3.46
C ALA A 32 -7.30 -5.25 4.30
N ILE A 33 -7.30 -5.05 5.62
CA ILE A 33 -8.32 -5.64 6.50
C ILE A 33 -9.69 -4.99 6.32
N ALA A 34 -9.75 -3.68 6.04
CA ALA A 34 -11.01 -3.00 5.77
C ALA A 34 -11.64 -3.47 4.44
N SER A 35 -10.82 -3.67 3.41
CA SER A 35 -11.20 -4.24 2.12
C SER A 35 -11.82 -5.64 2.24
N LEU A 36 -11.36 -6.47 3.19
CA LEU A 36 -12.03 -7.76 3.46
C LEU A 36 -13.41 -7.60 4.11
N ARG A 37 -13.64 -6.52 4.86
CA ARG A 37 -14.92 -6.25 5.54
C ARG A 37 -15.93 -5.56 4.64
N VAL A 38 -15.44 -4.83 3.65
CA VAL A 38 -16.24 -4.09 2.66
C VAL A 38 -15.70 -4.47 1.27
N PRO A 39 -15.98 -5.70 0.81
CA PRO A 39 -15.36 -6.25 -0.40
C PRO A 39 -15.75 -5.51 -1.68
N GLU A 40 -16.85 -4.75 -1.68
CA GLU A 40 -17.24 -3.89 -2.80
C GLU A 40 -16.21 -2.79 -3.07
N ALA A 41 -15.50 -2.32 -2.04
CA ALA A 41 -14.39 -1.38 -2.20
C ALA A 41 -13.13 -2.03 -2.80
N ASN A 42 -13.02 -3.36 -2.73
CA ASN A 42 -11.97 -4.18 -3.33
C ASN A 42 -12.50 -4.91 -4.57
N SER A 43 -13.05 -4.14 -5.50
CA SER A 43 -13.60 -4.64 -6.75
C SER A 43 -13.10 -3.82 -7.94
N ALA A 44 -13.47 -4.28 -9.14
CA ALA A 44 -13.19 -3.61 -10.40
C ALA A 44 -14.40 -3.74 -11.33
N TRP A 45 -14.67 -2.68 -12.10
CA TRP A 45 -15.67 -2.71 -13.16
C TRP A 45 -15.03 -3.25 -14.45
N MET A 46 -15.54 -4.38 -14.94
CA MET A 46 -15.07 -5.07 -16.15
C MET A 46 -16.07 -4.88 -17.29
N ASP A 47 -16.49 -3.62 -17.52
CA ASP A 47 -17.45 -3.13 -18.53
C ASP A 47 -18.89 -3.67 -18.46
N THR A 48 -19.06 -4.92 -18.06
CA THR A 48 -20.34 -5.65 -18.02
C THR A 48 -20.62 -6.25 -16.64
N VAL A 49 -19.57 -6.56 -15.89
CA VAL A 49 -19.65 -7.20 -14.58
C VAL A 49 -18.75 -6.49 -13.57
N ILE A 50 -19.14 -6.54 -12.31
CA ILE A 50 -18.24 -6.19 -11.20
C ILE A 50 -17.45 -7.45 -10.83
N ARG A 51 -16.13 -7.37 -10.94
CA ARG A 51 -15.23 -8.38 -10.39
C ARG A 51 -14.86 -7.99 -8.97
N GLN A 52 -15.35 -8.75 -8.01
CA GLN A 52 -14.93 -8.65 -6.61
C GLN A 52 -13.71 -9.55 -6.37
N TYR A 53 -12.72 -9.07 -5.63
CA TYR A 53 -11.49 -9.83 -5.33
C TYR A 53 -11.50 -10.35 -3.89
N ASP A 54 -11.14 -11.63 -3.72
CA ASP A 54 -11.02 -12.27 -2.39
C ASP A 54 -9.68 -11.95 -1.71
N ASP A 55 -8.62 -11.77 -2.51
CA ASP A 55 -7.30 -11.32 -2.04
C ASP A 55 -7.20 -9.78 -2.11
N VAL A 56 -6.39 -9.20 -1.22
CA VAL A 56 -6.17 -7.74 -1.21
C VAL A 56 -4.72 -7.41 -1.51
N ASP A 57 -4.50 -6.95 -2.75
CA ASP A 57 -3.21 -6.50 -3.26
C ASP A 57 -3.16 -4.97 -3.24
N VAL A 58 -2.35 -4.42 -2.34
CA VAL A 58 -2.32 -2.97 -2.12
C VAL A 58 -1.23 -2.33 -2.96
N SER A 59 -1.62 -1.57 -3.98
CA SER A 59 -0.75 -0.67 -4.73
C SER A 59 -0.35 0.53 -3.85
N VAL A 60 0.94 0.82 -3.75
CA VAL A 60 1.47 1.93 -2.95
C VAL A 60 2.09 2.95 -3.87
N ALA A 61 1.58 4.18 -3.88
CA ALA A 61 2.11 5.23 -4.72
C ALA A 61 3.50 5.67 -4.24
N VAL A 62 4.49 5.56 -5.11
CA VAL A 62 5.90 5.93 -4.87
C VAL A 62 6.33 6.95 -5.91
N SER A 63 6.74 8.12 -5.43
CA SER A 63 7.35 9.14 -6.28
C SER A 63 8.79 8.77 -6.62
N THR A 64 9.14 8.82 -7.90
CA THR A 64 10.49 8.62 -8.44
C THR A 64 10.86 9.79 -9.35
N ASP A 65 12.12 9.86 -9.78
CA ASP A 65 12.58 10.92 -10.70
C ASP A 65 11.90 10.85 -12.09
N LYS A 66 11.34 9.69 -12.46
CA LYS A 66 10.61 9.50 -13.72
C LYS A 66 9.10 9.71 -13.57
N GLY A 67 8.64 10.08 -12.38
CA GLY A 67 7.23 10.26 -12.06
C GLY A 67 6.71 9.23 -11.04
N LEU A 68 5.40 9.10 -11.01
CA LEU A 68 4.69 8.25 -10.04
C LEU A 68 4.62 6.81 -10.54
N ILE A 69 4.99 5.86 -9.68
CA ILE A 69 4.81 4.43 -9.92
C ILE A 69 4.15 3.78 -8.71
N THR A 70 3.39 2.71 -8.94
CA THR A 70 2.50 2.09 -7.93
C THR A 70 2.84 0.61 -7.72
N PRO A 71 4.00 0.29 -7.11
CA PRO A 71 4.32 -1.09 -6.76
C PRO A 71 3.27 -1.72 -5.85
N ILE A 72 3.12 -3.03 -5.94
CA ILE A 72 2.05 -3.80 -5.32
C ILE A 72 2.60 -4.61 -4.14
N VAL A 73 1.99 -4.44 -2.98
CA VAL A 73 2.15 -5.36 -1.84
C VAL A 73 1.10 -6.46 -1.98
N PHE A 74 1.52 -7.60 -2.53
CA PHE A 74 0.64 -8.75 -2.74
C PHE A 74 0.13 -9.35 -1.42
N ASN A 75 -1.14 -9.76 -1.38
CA ASN A 75 -1.83 -10.40 -0.27
C ASN A 75 -1.58 -9.68 1.08
N ALA A 76 -1.69 -8.35 1.08
CA ALA A 76 -1.45 -7.53 2.27
C ALA A 76 -2.43 -7.86 3.43
N ASP A 77 -3.58 -8.44 3.11
CA ASP A 77 -4.56 -8.96 4.05
C ASP A 77 -4.02 -10.16 4.87
N ARG A 78 -3.12 -10.96 4.28
CA ARG A 78 -2.50 -12.13 4.92
C ARG A 78 -1.20 -11.80 5.65
N LYS A 79 -0.53 -10.71 5.25
CA LYS A 79 0.80 -10.33 5.77
C LYS A 79 0.76 -9.62 7.13
N GLY A 80 1.80 -9.81 7.93
CA GLY A 80 2.04 -9.00 9.12
C GLY A 80 2.62 -7.62 8.77
N VAL A 81 2.48 -6.62 9.66
CA VAL A 81 2.98 -5.25 9.41
C VAL A 81 4.50 -5.22 9.16
N LEU A 82 5.27 -6.10 9.81
CA LEU A 82 6.72 -6.20 9.56
C LEU A 82 7.04 -6.70 8.15
N GLU A 83 6.24 -7.63 7.63
CA GLU A 83 6.42 -8.19 6.29
C GLU A 83 6.04 -7.15 5.23
N ILE A 84 4.90 -6.49 5.41
CA ILE A 84 4.49 -5.34 4.59
C ILE A 84 5.60 -4.29 4.56
N SER A 85 6.22 -3.97 5.70
CA SER A 85 7.33 -3.02 5.77
C SER A 85 8.55 -3.45 4.96
N LYS A 86 8.87 -4.75 4.95
CA LYS A 86 9.99 -5.29 4.16
C LYS A 86 9.67 -5.17 2.68
N ASP A 87 8.47 -5.56 2.27
CA ASP A 87 8.03 -5.50 0.88
C ASP A 87 8.02 -4.07 0.35
N VAL A 88 7.41 -3.14 1.09
CA VAL A 88 7.35 -1.72 0.70
C VAL A 88 8.75 -1.14 0.53
N LYS A 89 9.70 -1.46 1.42
CA LYS A 89 11.08 -0.97 1.28
C LYS A 89 11.78 -1.56 0.07
N ALA A 90 11.63 -2.86 -0.17
CA ALA A 90 12.24 -3.53 -1.31
C ALA A 90 11.67 -2.98 -2.62
N LEU A 91 10.34 -2.86 -2.72
CA LEU A 91 9.65 -2.32 -3.87
C LEU A 91 9.96 -0.84 -4.10
N ALA A 92 10.01 -0.02 -3.04
CA ALA A 92 10.38 1.39 -3.16
C ALA A 92 11.83 1.59 -3.61
N ALA A 93 12.75 0.73 -3.15
CA ALA A 93 14.13 0.74 -3.64
C ALA A 93 14.19 0.36 -5.14
N LYS A 94 13.53 -0.73 -5.53
CA LYS A 94 13.41 -1.12 -6.95
C LYS A 94 12.76 -0.03 -7.81
N ALA A 95 11.74 0.66 -7.28
CA ALA A 95 11.04 1.74 -7.97
C ALA A 95 11.99 2.90 -8.30
N ARG A 96 12.71 3.39 -7.28
CA ARG A 96 13.70 4.48 -7.45
C ARG A 96 14.83 4.08 -8.40
N ASP A 97 15.25 2.83 -8.32
CA ASP A 97 16.29 2.26 -9.20
C ASP A 97 15.78 1.92 -10.61
N ASN A 98 14.48 2.08 -10.91
CA ASN A 98 13.84 1.65 -12.15
C ASN A 98 14.02 0.15 -12.48
N LYS A 99 14.02 -0.71 -11.46
CA LYS A 99 14.21 -2.16 -11.56
C LYS A 99 12.93 -2.98 -11.28
N LEU A 100 11.80 -2.31 -11.08
CA LEU A 100 10.52 -2.98 -10.90
C LEU A 100 10.17 -3.79 -12.15
N GLN A 101 9.76 -5.03 -11.94
CA GLN A 101 9.25 -5.88 -12.99
C GLN A 101 7.77 -5.57 -13.25
N PRO A 102 7.24 -5.79 -14.47
CA PRO A 102 5.84 -5.48 -14.80
C PRO A 102 4.83 -6.05 -13.80
N HIS A 103 5.02 -7.30 -13.37
CA HIS A 103 4.14 -7.95 -12.40
C HIS A 103 4.18 -7.29 -11.01
N GLU A 104 5.20 -6.48 -10.68
CA GLU A 104 5.30 -5.81 -9.38
C GLU A 104 4.51 -4.50 -9.33
N PHE A 105 3.98 -3.98 -10.45
CA PHE A 105 3.22 -2.73 -10.49
C PHE A 105 1.97 -2.76 -11.39
N GLN A 106 1.65 -3.90 -12.00
CA GLN A 106 0.44 -4.10 -12.80
C GLN A 106 -0.51 -5.06 -12.10
N GLY A 107 -1.76 -4.64 -11.90
CA GLY A 107 -2.87 -5.52 -11.53
C GLY A 107 -3.46 -5.37 -10.13
N GLY A 108 -2.78 -4.73 -9.16
CA GLY A 108 -3.24 -4.61 -7.77
C GLY A 108 -4.71 -4.19 -7.62
N THR A 109 -5.33 -4.49 -6.48
CA THR A 109 -6.79 -4.40 -6.31
C THR A 109 -7.26 -3.09 -5.68
N ILE A 110 -6.40 -2.41 -4.91
CA ILE A 110 -6.68 -1.12 -4.28
C ILE A 110 -5.41 -0.29 -4.13
N SER A 111 -5.53 1.05 -4.14
CA SER A 111 -4.37 1.95 -4.02
C SER A 111 -4.33 2.75 -2.71
N VAL A 112 -3.12 3.00 -2.21
CA VAL A 112 -2.82 3.96 -1.16
C VAL A 112 -1.79 4.97 -1.68
N SER A 113 -2.10 6.26 -1.54
CA SER A 113 -1.20 7.36 -1.86
C SER A 113 -1.00 8.24 -0.63
N ASN A 114 0.24 8.52 -0.28
CA ASN A 114 0.56 9.31 0.92
C ASN A 114 1.50 10.45 0.55
N LEU A 115 0.95 11.67 0.49
CA LEU A 115 1.70 12.90 0.26
C LEU A 115 2.00 13.69 1.54
N GLY A 116 1.71 13.12 2.72
CA GLY A 116 1.93 13.79 4.01
C GLY A 116 3.40 14.14 4.27
N MET A 117 4.34 13.42 3.64
CA MET A 117 5.77 13.77 3.72
C MET A 117 6.13 15.07 2.99
N PHE A 118 5.28 15.55 2.09
CA PHE A 118 5.44 16.81 1.35
C PHE A 118 4.64 17.96 1.99
N GLY A 119 4.10 17.77 3.20
CA GLY A 119 3.32 18.79 3.91
C GLY A 119 1.89 18.97 3.38
N VAL A 120 1.40 18.04 2.54
CA VAL A 120 0.03 18.06 2.03
C VAL A 120 -0.93 17.60 3.13
N ASN A 121 -1.91 18.45 3.46
CA ASN A 121 -2.92 18.16 4.48
C ASN A 121 -4.15 17.42 3.92
N GLN A 122 -4.49 17.68 2.65
CA GLN A 122 -5.62 17.06 1.97
C GLN A 122 -5.38 17.10 0.46
N PHE A 123 -5.73 16.03 -0.25
CA PHE A 123 -5.78 16.00 -1.70
C PHE A 123 -6.79 14.96 -2.18
N ALA A 124 -7.27 15.11 -3.42
CA ALA A 124 -8.07 14.10 -4.10
C ALA A 124 -7.17 13.36 -5.08
N ALA A 125 -6.92 12.07 -4.83
CA ALA A 125 -6.16 11.24 -5.75
C ALA A 125 -7.07 10.70 -6.86
N VAL A 126 -6.50 10.53 -8.06
CA VAL A 126 -7.18 9.87 -9.17
C VAL A 126 -7.03 8.36 -9.01
N ILE A 127 -8.12 7.62 -9.19
CA ILE A 127 -8.14 6.15 -9.08
C ILE A 127 -7.38 5.54 -10.26
N ASN A 128 -6.61 4.48 -10.00
CA ASN A 128 -5.91 3.72 -11.03
C ASN A 128 -6.84 2.67 -11.64
N SER A 129 -7.28 2.86 -12.88
CA SER A 129 -8.08 1.85 -13.59
C SER A 129 -7.33 0.50 -13.66
N PRO A 130 -7.99 -0.65 -13.42
CA PRO A 130 -9.42 -0.86 -13.23
C PRO A 130 -9.91 -0.85 -11.76
N GLN A 131 -9.08 -0.42 -10.80
CA GLN A 131 -9.44 -0.41 -9.38
C GLN A 131 -10.65 0.51 -9.12
N SER A 132 -11.42 0.21 -8.08
CA SER A 132 -12.57 1.03 -7.69
C SER A 132 -12.26 2.12 -6.67
N CYS A 133 -11.12 2.07 -5.97
CA CYS A 133 -10.84 2.96 -4.84
C CYS A 133 -9.35 3.34 -4.71
N ILE A 134 -9.12 4.54 -4.16
CA ILE A 134 -7.80 5.01 -3.72
C ILE A 134 -7.94 5.73 -2.38
N LEU A 135 -7.00 5.47 -1.45
CA LEU A 135 -6.87 6.20 -0.20
C LEU A 135 -5.78 7.29 -0.34
N ALA A 136 -6.09 8.51 0.12
CA ALA A 136 -5.23 9.70 0.05
C ALA A 136 -5.13 10.39 1.41
#